data_AF-A0A2R6D8U8-F1
#
_entry.id   AF-A0A2R6D8U8-F1
#
_cell.length_a   1.000
_cell.length_b   1.000
_cell.length_c   1.000
_cell.angle_alpha   90.00
_cell.angle_beta   90.00
_cell.angle_gamma   90.00
#
_symmetry.space_group_name_H-M   'P 1'
#
loop_
_entity.id
_entity.type
_entity.pdbx_description
1 polymer ?
#
loop_
_entity_poly.entity_id
_entity_poly.type
_entity_poly.pdbx_seq_one_letter_code
_entity_poly.pdbx_strand_id
1 'polypeptide(L)'
;MSTDLDDTPPAEAIETITLTTEPDSDWWVAKDETTGVVSQGKSREEALEMLDEAVALHRGEIGHEPTDKELRELGLDPETARIQGDELPDVLQ
;
A
#
# COMPACT_ATOMS: atom_id res chain seq x y z
N MET A 1 -47.17 -8.11 -16.46
CA MET A 1 -46.53 -6.81 -16.14
C MET A 1 -45.94 -6.97 -14.75
N SER A 2 -44.71 -7.46 -14.65
CA SER A 2 -43.93 -7.49 -13.41
C SER A 2 -42.73 -6.59 -13.64
N THR A 3 -42.84 -5.36 -13.17
CA THR A 3 -41.72 -4.49 -12.80
C THR A 3 -41.09 -5.11 -11.54
N ASP A 4 -39.81 -5.03 -11.25
CA ASP A 4 -38.73 -4.18 -11.71
C ASP A 4 -37.48 -5.00 -11.38
N LEU A 5 -36.54 -5.17 -12.32
CA LEU A 5 -35.19 -5.55 -11.92
C LEU A 5 -34.64 -4.31 -11.22
N ASP A 6 -34.36 -4.41 -9.93
CA ASP A 6 -33.45 -3.47 -9.24
C ASP A 6 -32.08 -3.57 -9.92
N ASP A 7 -31.95 -2.97 -11.10
CA ASP A 7 -30.68 -2.65 -11.75
C ASP A 7 -30.16 -1.38 -11.08
N THR A 8 -29.94 -1.46 -9.77
CA THR A 8 -29.11 -0.48 -9.09
C THR A 8 -27.70 -0.81 -9.54
N PRO A 9 -27.06 0.00 -10.41
CA PRO A 9 -25.66 -0.21 -10.73
C PRO A 9 -24.90 -0.26 -9.40
N PRO A 10 -23.92 -1.16 -9.23
CA PRO A 10 -23.11 -1.15 -8.02
C PRO A 10 -22.64 0.28 -7.82
N ALA A 11 -22.93 0.86 -6.65
CA ALA A 11 -22.50 2.20 -6.31
C ALA A 11 -21.04 2.32 -6.75
N GLU A 12 -20.77 3.23 -7.70
CA GLU A 12 -19.44 3.39 -8.27
C GLU A 12 -18.44 3.41 -7.11
N ALA A 13 -17.46 2.50 -7.13
CA ALA A 13 -16.55 2.34 -6.00
C ALA A 13 -15.87 3.69 -5.76
N ILE A 14 -16.22 4.36 -4.66
CA ILE A 14 -15.63 5.65 -4.30
C ILE A 14 -14.30 5.34 -3.62
N GLU A 15 -13.21 5.71 -4.28
CA GLU A 15 -11.89 5.71 -3.64
C GLU A 15 -11.71 7.03 -2.87
N THR A 16 -11.34 6.92 -1.60
CA THR A 16 -11.12 8.07 -0.72
C THR A 16 -9.66 8.12 -0.33
N ILE A 17 -9.01 9.25 -0.63
CA ILE A 17 -7.64 9.54 -0.22
C ILE A 17 -7.64 10.68 0.79
N THR A 18 -7.01 10.47 1.93
CA THR A 18 -6.76 11.51 2.93
C THR A 18 -5.34 12.03 2.78
N LEU A 19 -5.19 13.35 2.79
CA LEU A 19 -3.90 14.02 2.67
C LEU A 19 -3.71 14.95 3.88
N THR A 20 -2.60 14.78 4.59
CA THR A 20 -2.28 15.53 5.81
C THR A 20 -0.86 16.07 5.78
N THR A 21 -0.63 17.16 6.51
CA THR A 21 0.69 17.72 6.81
C THR A 21 0.76 17.97 8.31
N GLU A 22 1.89 17.71 8.94
CA GLU A 22 2.10 18.06 10.33
C GLU A 22 2.65 19.50 10.43
N PRO A 23 2.25 20.31 11.44
CA PRO A 23 2.64 21.72 11.54
C PRO A 23 4.15 21.99 11.53
N ASP A 24 4.95 21.01 11.98
CA ASP A 24 6.41 21.10 12.10
C ASP A 24 7.15 20.16 11.13
N SER A 25 6.44 19.61 10.14
CA SER A 25 6.99 18.70 9.14
C SER A 25 6.81 19.28 7.74
N ASP A 26 7.90 19.32 6.97
CA ASP A 26 7.87 19.67 5.55
C ASP A 26 7.40 18.48 4.67
N TRP A 27 6.70 17.51 5.26
CA TRP A 27 6.24 16.30 4.59
C TRP A 27 4.72 16.25 4.46
N TRP A 28 4.29 15.74 3.31
CA TRP A 28 2.94 15.36 2.99
C TRP A 28 2.76 13.87 3.23
N VAL A 29 1.67 13.49 3.90
CA VAL A 29 1.28 12.10 4.14
C VAL A 29 -0.04 11.85 3.42
N ALA A 30 -0.02 10.93 2.46
CA ALA A 30 -1.17 10.50 1.68
C ALA A 30 -1.58 9.09 2.11
N LYS A 31 -2.87 8.88 2.33
CA LYS A 31 -3.44 7.59 2.75
C LYS A 31 -4.62 7.22 1.86
N ASP A 32 -4.57 6.03 1.27
CA ASP A 32 -5.74 5.40 0.65
C ASP A 32 -6.58 4.74 1.75
N GLU A 33 -7.80 5.22 1.96
CA GLU A 33 -8.66 4.75 3.06
C GLU A 33 -9.22 3.33 2.82
N THR A 34 -9.25 2.88 1.56
CA THR A 34 -9.79 1.58 1.18
C THR A 34 -8.82 0.44 1.51
N THR A 35 -7.55 0.60 1.13
CA THR A 35 -6.47 -0.37 1.35
C THR A 35 -5.73 -0.14 2.66
N GLY A 36 -5.81 1.07 3.21
CA GLY A 36 -5.02 1.49 4.38
C GLY A 36 -3.55 1.77 4.04
N VAL A 37 -3.16 1.73 2.76
CA VAL A 37 -1.80 2.06 2.32
C VAL A 37 -1.53 3.54 2.60
N VAL A 38 -0.36 3.81 3.15
CA VAL A 38 0.13 5.16 3.46
C VAL A 38 1.45 5.38 2.74
N SER A 39 1.60 6.55 2.13
CA SER A 39 2.86 7.01 1.54
C SER A 39 3.13 8.46 1.90
N GLN A 40 4.36 8.92 1.69
CA GLN A 40 4.79 10.26 2.07
C GLN A 40 5.73 10.89 1.04
N GLY A 41 5.73 12.21 0.94
CA GLY A 41 6.59 12.97 0.03
C GLY A 41 6.85 14.40 0.52
N LYS A 42 7.89 15.07 0.01
CA LYS A 42 8.20 16.47 0.37
C LYS A 42 7.26 17.46 -0.31
N SER A 43 6.57 17.03 -1.36
CA SER A 43 5.47 17.76 -1.96
C SER A 43 4.20 16.92 -1.92
N ARG A 44 3.07 17.60 -2.12
CA ARG A 44 1.77 16.96 -2.30
C ARG A 44 1.80 15.97 -3.46
N GLU A 45 2.39 16.37 -4.58
CA GLU A 45 2.51 15.54 -5.79
C GLU A 45 3.34 14.29 -5.52
N GLU A 46 4.51 14.43 -4.88
CA GLU A 46 5.38 13.29 -4.56
C GLU A 46 4.68 12.29 -3.63
N ALA A 47 3.95 12.77 -2.62
CA ALA A 47 3.20 11.90 -1.71
C ALA A 47 2.10 11.11 -2.42
N LEU A 48 1.42 11.72 -3.41
CA LEU A 48 0.37 11.07 -4.19
C LEU A 48 0.95 10.09 -5.21
N GLU A 49 2.02 10.46 -5.92
CA GLU A 49 2.70 9.57 -6.87
C GLU A 49 3.24 8.32 -6.17
N MET A 50 3.87 8.49 -5.00
CA MET A 50 4.30 7.34 -4.21
C MET A 50 3.15 6.54 -3.62
N LEU A 51 1.99 7.15 -3.36
CA LEU A 51 0.79 6.43 -2.91
C LEU A 51 0.23 5.55 -4.03
N ASP A 52 0.12 6.08 -5.25
CA ASP A 52 -0.36 5.33 -6.42
C ASP A 52 0.51 4.08 -6.66
N GLU A 53 1.83 4.24 -6.61
CA GLU A 53 2.77 3.11 -6.75
C GLU A 53 2.59 2.10 -5.61
N ALA A 54 2.52 2.56 -4.36
CA ALA A 54 2.35 1.68 -3.21
C ALA A 54 1.02 0.92 -3.22
N VAL A 55 -0.07 1.56 -3.66
CA VAL A 55 -1.39 0.92 -3.81
C VAL A 55 -1.37 -0.12 -4.92
N ALA A 56 -0.78 0.21 -6.08
CA ALA A 56 -0.62 -0.75 -7.18
C ALA A 56 0.24 -1.96 -6.74
N LEU A 57 1.30 -1.74 -5.97
CA LEU A 57 2.12 -2.79 -5.38
C LEU A 57 1.32 -3.64 -4.39
N HIS A 58 0.54 -3.02 -3.51
CA HIS A 58 -0.32 -3.71 -2.54
C HIS A 58 -1.37 -4.59 -3.22
N ARG A 59 -1.94 -4.13 -4.33
CA ARG A 59 -2.90 -4.88 -5.16
C ARG A 59 -2.22 -5.96 -6.02
N GLY A 60 -0.89 -6.01 -6.05
CA GLY A 60 -0.12 -6.95 -6.88
C GLY A 60 -0.17 -6.63 -8.37
N GLU A 61 -0.50 -5.38 -8.74
CA GLU A 61 -0.58 -4.91 -10.13
C GLU A 61 0.82 -4.61 -10.70
N ILE A 62 1.75 -4.23 -9.83
CA ILE A 62 3.15 -3.96 -10.16
C ILE A 62 4.09 -4.66 -9.16
N GLY A 63 5.38 -4.68 -9.50
CA GLY A 63 6.41 -5.36 -8.72
C GLY A 63 6.40 -6.87 -8.90
N HIS A 64 7.32 -7.54 -8.20
CA HIS A 64 7.35 -8.99 -8.12
C HIS A 64 7.97 -9.41 -6.79
N GLU A 65 7.68 -10.64 -6.36
CA GLU A 65 8.41 -11.22 -5.25
C GLU A 65 9.89 -11.35 -5.61
N PRO A 66 10.82 -11.00 -4.70
CA PRO A 66 12.25 -11.19 -4.93
C PRO A 66 12.57 -12.65 -5.28
N THR A 67 13.36 -12.82 -6.34
CA THR A 67 13.84 -14.15 -6.72
C THR A 67 14.91 -14.64 -5.76
N ASP A 68 15.05 -15.96 -5.66
CA ASP A 68 16.14 -16.59 -4.90
C ASP A 68 17.53 -16.07 -5.26
N LYS A 69 17.74 -15.72 -6.54
CA LYS A 69 19.03 -15.21 -7.02
C LYS A 69 19.28 -13.81 -6.46
N GLU A 70 18.31 -12.93 -6.54
CA GLU A 70 18.40 -11.56 -6.01
C GLU A 70 18.61 -11.55 -4.50
N LEU A 71 17.91 -12.43 -3.77
CA LEU A 71 18.12 -12.60 -2.33
C LEU A 71 19.56 -13.04 -2.03
N ARG A 72 20.09 -14.03 -2.74
CA ARG A 72 21.48 -14.50 -2.56
C ARG A 72 22.51 -13.44 -2.92
N GLU A 73 22.26 -12.60 -3.92
CA GLU A 73 23.15 -11.48 -4.27
C GLU A 73 23.23 -10.42 -3.17
N LEU A 74 22.14 -10.24 -2.40
CA LEU A 74 22.10 -9.39 -1.20
C LEU A 74 22.65 -10.08 0.06
N GLY A 75 23.13 -11.32 -0.05
CA GLY A 75 23.62 -12.12 1.09
C GLY A 75 22.49 -12.67 1.98
N LEU A 76 21.26 -12.72 1.48
CA LEU A 76 20.09 -13.25 2.17
C LEU A 76 19.85 -14.71 1.76
N ASP A 77 19.56 -15.57 2.72
CA ASP A 77 19.13 -16.95 2.47
C ASP A 77 17.63 -16.97 2.09
N PRO A 78 17.23 -17.47 0.90
CA PRO A 78 15.84 -17.46 0.45
C PRO A 78 14.87 -18.20 1.37
N GLU A 79 15.31 -19.29 2.01
CA GLU A 79 14.46 -20.05 2.93
C GLU A 79 14.18 -19.25 4.20
N THR A 80 15.17 -18.50 4.69
CA THR A 80 15.02 -17.67 5.89
C THR A 80 14.31 -16.34 5.60
N ALA A 81 14.61 -15.69 4.47
CA ALA A 81 14.11 -14.36 4.14
C ALA A 81 12.58 -14.31 3.93
N ARG A 82 11.97 -15.45 3.59
CA ARG A 82 10.51 -15.58 3.41
C ARG A 82 9.75 -15.91 4.69
N ILE A 83 10.45 -16.22 5.78
CA ILE A 83 9.82 -16.59 7.04
C ILE A 83 9.42 -15.30 7.76
N GLN A 84 8.11 -15.05 7.82
CA GLN A 84 7.54 -14.01 8.67
C GLN A 84 7.20 -14.64 10.02
N GLY A 85 7.86 -14.21 11.09
CA GLY A 85 7.51 -14.59 12.46
C GLY A 85 6.49 -13.62 13.05
N ASP A 86 5.46 -14.14 13.71
CA ASP A 86 4.47 -13.33 14.45
C ASP A 86 5.06 -12.70 15.74
N GLU A 87 6.26 -13.13 16.15
CA GLU A 87 6.92 -12.61 17.34
C GLU A 87 7.72 -11.35 16.99
N LEU A 88 7.23 -10.20 17.45
CA LEU A 88 8.01 -8.96 17.44
C LEU A 88 9.27 -9.15 18.29
N PRO A 89 10.45 -8.69 17.83
CA PRO A 89 11.67 -8.78 18.62
C PRO A 89 11.49 -8.04 19.95
N ASP A 90 12.10 -8.52 21.03
CA ASP A 90 11.97 -7.99 22.40
C ASP A 90 12.12 -6.46 22.52
N VAL A 91 12.89 -5.85 21.61
CA VAL A 91 13.10 -4.39 21.55
C VAL A 91 11.84 -3.62 21.12
N LEU A 92 10.91 -4.28 20.42
CA LEU A 92 9.67 -3.72 19.87
C LEU A 92 8.41 -4.24 20.58
N GLN A 93 8.57 -4.94 21.71
CA GLN A 93 7.48 -5.40 22.58
C GLN A 93 7.06 -4.34 23.61
#